data_AF-A0A1R1LUA3-F1
#
_entry.id   AF-A0A1R1LUA3-F1
#
_cell.length_a   1.000
_cell.length_b   1.000
_cell.length_c   1.000
_cell.angle_alpha   90.00
_cell.angle_beta   90.00
_cell.angle_gamma   90.00
#
_symmetry.space_group_name_H-M   'P 1'
#
loop_
_entity.id
_entity.type
_entity.pdbx_description
1 polymer ?
#
loop_
_entity_poly.entity_id
_entity_poly.type
_entity_poly.pdbx_seq_one_letter_code
_entity_poly.pdbx_strand_id
1 'polypeptide(L)'
;MHRIILPSPSLRAGSVAAPRPRARARVEAAARVDARVEPAARAAAGNVAAMPEDLLSFLAAHDALSVAPRLLGGTITTTTDAGSVTVRITETEAYLGQRDSAAPDPGAHSFRGRTARNAVLFGPAGHLYVYFTYGMHHCANVVCGTDGVATGVLLRAGEVVDGHDLARRRRDTSTGRKATGPNSNSTGTDADGTGTDTAGQNATGQNTAGRNTPARPDRDLARGPARLARALGLHLRDNGVPIIPGVADPRPLPDEAPDPVRSVRVQLPAAAAEDAAISTGPRVGVSGPGGSADYPWRYWLTDDPTVSPYRPAVARRRRATA
;
A
#
# COMPACT_ATOMS: atom_id res chain seq x y z
N MET A 1 57.10 63.51 -54.17
CA MET A 1 55.83 64.08 -54.63
C MET A 1 54.85 64.09 -53.47
N HIS A 2 54.59 65.27 -52.93
CA HIS A 2 53.72 65.53 -51.78
C HIS A 2 52.24 65.38 -52.12
N ARG A 3 51.44 64.87 -51.17
CA ARG A 3 50.13 65.44 -50.83
C ARG A 3 49.86 65.27 -49.34
N ILE A 4 49.73 66.41 -48.66
CA ILE A 4 49.29 66.64 -47.28
C ILE A 4 47.83 67.09 -47.36
N ILE A 5 46.90 66.49 -46.61
CA ILE A 5 45.67 67.13 -46.10
C ILE A 5 45.25 66.45 -44.77
N LEU A 6 45.26 67.21 -43.67
CA LEU A 6 44.38 67.11 -42.47
C LEU A 6 43.41 68.33 -42.53
N PRO A 7 42.35 68.54 -41.69
CA PRO A 7 42.04 67.93 -40.37
C PRO A 7 40.52 67.74 -40.02
N SER A 8 40.27 67.28 -38.79
CA SER A 8 39.22 67.73 -37.83
C SER A 8 37.93 66.90 -37.55
N PRO A 9 37.36 67.03 -36.31
CA PRO A 9 36.55 66.01 -35.62
C PRO A 9 35.07 66.40 -35.32
N SER A 10 34.22 65.42 -34.99
CA SER A 10 32.91 65.62 -34.32
C SER A 10 32.38 64.28 -33.79
N LEU A 11 32.31 64.03 -32.47
CA LEU A 11 31.28 64.38 -31.48
C LEU A 11 30.04 63.44 -31.44
N ARG A 12 29.83 62.88 -30.22
CA ARG A 12 28.60 62.36 -29.59
C ARG A 12 28.09 60.99 -30.11
N ALA A 13 27.52 60.10 -29.30
CA ALA A 13 26.88 60.25 -28.00
C ALA A 13 27.12 59.03 -27.11
N GLY A 14 27.21 59.27 -25.80
CA GLY A 14 27.12 58.24 -24.79
C GLY A 14 25.72 57.65 -24.72
N SER A 15 25.64 56.35 -24.47
CA SER A 15 24.42 55.70 -23.99
C SER A 15 24.73 55.07 -22.64
N VAL A 16 24.18 55.70 -21.61
CA VAL A 16 24.13 55.23 -20.24
C VAL A 16 23.26 53.97 -20.22
N ALA A 17 23.87 52.83 -19.91
CA ALA A 17 23.14 51.60 -19.66
C ALA A 17 22.27 51.78 -18.40
N ALA A 18 20.95 51.76 -18.60
CA ALA A 18 19.95 51.87 -17.55
C ALA A 18 20.07 50.72 -16.52
N PRO A 19 19.75 50.98 -15.24
CA PRO A 19 19.88 50.00 -14.17
C PRO A 19 18.83 48.89 -14.31
N ARG A 20 19.28 47.63 -14.23
CA ARG A 20 18.40 46.46 -14.14
C ARG A 20 17.68 46.46 -12.78
N PRO A 21 16.33 46.52 -12.72
CA PRO A 21 15.64 46.37 -11.46
C PRO A 21 15.63 44.88 -11.07
N ARG A 22 16.11 44.62 -9.84
CA ARG A 22 16.01 43.34 -9.14
C ARG A 22 14.56 43.04 -8.77
N ALA A 23 14.25 41.74 -8.75
CA ALA A 23 13.31 41.11 -7.83
C ALA A 23 11.85 41.59 -7.87
N ARG A 24 11.06 41.11 -8.85
CA ARG A 24 9.60 40.93 -8.68
C ARG A 24 8.88 39.98 -9.65
N ALA A 25 9.61 39.16 -10.43
CA ALA A 25 9.00 38.24 -11.41
C ALA A 25 9.13 36.75 -11.00
N ARG A 26 8.68 36.39 -9.79
CA ARG A 26 8.63 34.98 -9.36
C ARG A 26 7.36 34.57 -8.60
N VAL A 27 6.26 35.32 -8.74
CA VAL A 27 4.97 35.01 -8.08
C VAL A 27 3.77 34.96 -9.03
N GLU A 28 3.92 35.23 -10.33
CA GLU A 28 2.80 35.17 -11.31
C GLU A 28 3.01 34.13 -12.42
N ALA A 29 3.38 32.90 -12.04
CA ALA A 29 3.36 31.74 -12.94
C ALA A 29 2.60 30.55 -12.32
N ALA A 30 1.68 30.83 -11.38
CA ALA A 30 0.82 29.85 -10.71
C ALA A 30 -0.67 29.96 -11.10
N ALA A 31 -1.00 30.75 -12.13
CA ALA A 31 -2.37 30.91 -12.61
C ALA A 31 -2.36 31.03 -14.12
N ARG A 32 -2.40 29.89 -14.83
CA ARG A 32 -2.80 29.68 -16.24
C ARG A 32 -2.43 28.25 -16.67
N VAL A 33 -3.07 27.26 -16.06
CA VAL A 33 -3.30 25.94 -16.68
C VAL A 33 -4.72 25.52 -16.28
N ASP A 34 -5.68 26.32 -16.73
CA ASP A 34 -7.08 25.91 -16.83
C ASP A 34 -7.49 26.03 -18.29
N ALA A 35 -8.29 25.07 -18.73
CA ALA A 35 -8.78 24.82 -20.09
C ALA A 35 -7.86 23.95 -20.97
N ARG A 36 -7.83 22.63 -20.68
CA ARG A 36 -7.88 21.54 -21.69
C ARG A 36 -7.86 20.10 -21.15
N VAL A 37 -8.06 19.88 -19.84
CA VAL A 37 -8.33 18.54 -19.30
C VAL A 37 -9.82 18.43 -19.00
N GLU A 38 -10.61 18.15 -20.03
CA GLU A 38 -11.88 17.42 -19.99
C GLU A 38 -12.44 17.39 -21.43
N PRO A 39 -12.52 16.20 -22.07
CA PRO A 39 -13.67 15.34 -21.82
C PRO A 39 -13.31 13.83 -21.85
N ALA A 40 -12.47 13.36 -20.92
CA ALA A 40 -12.23 11.93 -20.74
C ALA A 40 -13.00 11.36 -19.54
N ALA A 41 -13.37 12.19 -18.56
CA ALA A 41 -14.12 11.75 -17.39
C ALA A 41 -15.63 11.62 -17.66
N ARG A 42 -16.16 12.23 -18.74
CA ARG A 42 -17.61 12.27 -19.01
C ARG A 42 -18.12 11.16 -19.95
N ALA A 43 -17.26 10.32 -20.51
CA ALA A 43 -17.66 9.20 -21.37
C ALA A 43 -17.96 7.89 -20.60
N ALA A 44 -17.74 7.85 -19.29
CA ALA A 44 -17.97 6.66 -18.46
C ALA A 44 -19.37 6.60 -17.80
N ALA A 45 -20.28 7.53 -18.12
CA ALA A 45 -21.64 7.58 -17.57
C ALA A 45 -22.67 7.29 -18.68
N GLY A 46 -22.79 6.02 -19.08
CA GLY A 46 -23.74 5.54 -20.08
C GLY A 46 -24.56 4.35 -19.58
N ASN A 47 -25.81 4.62 -19.22
CA ASN A 47 -26.97 3.74 -19.05
C ASN A 47 -26.77 2.38 -18.31
N VAL A 48 -27.13 2.37 -17.03
CA VAL A 48 -27.12 1.21 -16.14
C VAL A 48 -28.43 0.43 -16.25
N ALA A 49 -28.39 -0.76 -16.83
CA ALA A 49 -29.35 -1.83 -16.55
C ALA A 49 -28.75 -3.23 -16.83
N ALA A 50 -28.17 -3.86 -15.82
CA ALA A 50 -28.22 -5.31 -15.53
C ALA A 50 -27.60 -5.59 -14.15
N MET A 51 -28.13 -6.59 -13.43
CA MET A 51 -27.62 -7.11 -12.14
C MET A 51 -26.10 -7.36 -12.16
N PRO A 52 -25.38 -7.26 -11.02
CA PRO A 52 -23.96 -6.96 -11.00
C PRO A 52 -23.15 -8.06 -11.70
N GLU A 53 -22.25 -7.65 -12.60
CA GLU A 53 -21.17 -8.49 -13.09
C GLU A 53 -20.53 -9.18 -11.89
N ASP A 54 -20.49 -10.52 -11.90
CA ASP A 54 -19.85 -11.25 -10.81
C ASP A 54 -18.36 -10.86 -10.76
N LEU A 55 -17.77 -10.87 -9.57
CA LEU A 55 -16.42 -10.36 -9.36
C LEU A 55 -15.40 -11.02 -10.30
N LEU A 56 -15.56 -12.30 -10.65
CA LEU A 56 -14.61 -12.98 -11.52
C LEU A 56 -14.64 -12.40 -12.93
N SER A 57 -15.84 -12.27 -13.51
CA SER A 57 -16.04 -11.68 -14.83
C SER A 57 -15.46 -10.26 -14.90
N PHE A 58 -15.76 -9.43 -13.88
CA PHE A 58 -15.23 -8.07 -13.80
C PHE A 58 -13.70 -8.05 -13.74
N LEU A 59 -13.09 -8.88 -12.88
CA LEU A 59 -11.63 -8.93 -12.75
C LEU A 59 -10.96 -9.46 -14.02
N ALA A 60 -11.56 -10.43 -14.72
CA ALA A 60 -10.99 -11.01 -15.94
C ALA A 60 -11.06 -10.05 -17.14
N ALA A 61 -12.10 -9.21 -17.20
CA ALA A 61 -12.33 -8.29 -18.31
C ALA A 61 -11.50 -6.99 -18.23
N HIS A 62 -10.95 -6.65 -17.06
CA HIS A 62 -10.40 -5.32 -16.79
C HIS A 62 -8.96 -5.36 -16.24
N ASP A 63 -8.18 -4.35 -16.62
CA ASP A 63 -6.81 -4.15 -16.11
C ASP A 63 -6.79 -3.48 -14.72
N ALA A 64 -5.60 -3.37 -14.13
CA ALA A 64 -5.47 -2.81 -12.79
C ALA A 64 -5.89 -1.33 -12.69
N LEU A 65 -5.80 -0.55 -13.77
CA LEU A 65 -6.25 0.86 -13.77
C LEU A 65 -7.76 0.97 -13.65
N SER A 66 -8.47 0.04 -14.27
CA SER A 66 -9.93 -0.04 -14.24
C SER A 66 -10.43 -0.69 -12.94
N VAL A 67 -9.74 -1.74 -12.46
CA VAL A 67 -10.12 -2.49 -11.25
C VAL A 67 -9.82 -1.72 -9.97
N ALA A 68 -8.64 -1.08 -9.86
CA ALA A 68 -8.18 -0.47 -8.61
C ALA A 68 -9.17 0.52 -7.95
N PRO A 69 -9.80 1.47 -8.68
CA PRO A 69 -10.80 2.37 -8.09
C PRO A 69 -12.10 1.64 -7.73
N ARG A 70 -12.47 0.59 -8.46
CA ARG A 70 -13.74 -0.16 -8.24
C ARG A 70 -13.69 -1.10 -7.04
N LEU A 71 -12.50 -1.43 -6.54
CA LEU A 71 -12.33 -2.15 -5.28
C LEU A 71 -12.51 -1.26 -4.04
N LEU A 72 -12.43 0.07 -4.18
CA LEU A 72 -12.58 0.99 -3.05
C LEU A 72 -14.00 0.93 -2.48
N GLY A 73 -14.11 0.90 -1.16
CA GLY A 73 -15.37 0.66 -0.44
C GLY A 73 -15.80 -0.81 -0.38
N GLY A 74 -15.23 -1.68 -1.22
CA GLY A 74 -15.41 -3.13 -1.13
C GLY A 74 -14.74 -3.73 0.10
N THR A 75 -14.90 -5.03 0.32
CA THR A 75 -14.35 -5.73 1.48
C THR A 75 -13.40 -6.84 1.08
N ILE A 76 -12.41 -7.10 1.94
CA ILE A 76 -11.64 -8.33 1.96
C ILE A 76 -11.79 -8.99 3.32
N THR A 77 -12.17 -10.27 3.33
CA THR A 77 -12.32 -11.09 4.53
C THR A 77 -11.32 -12.24 4.48
N THR A 78 -10.64 -12.49 5.59
CA THR A 78 -9.85 -13.72 5.78
C THR A 78 -10.42 -14.49 6.96
N THR A 79 -10.75 -15.76 6.72
CA THR A 79 -11.22 -16.71 7.73
C THR A 79 -10.11 -17.72 8.01
N THR A 80 -9.90 -18.02 9.28
CA THR A 80 -8.97 -19.04 9.80
C THR A 80 -9.61 -19.74 10.99
N ASP A 81 -9.00 -20.80 11.49
CA ASP A 81 -9.36 -21.44 12.77
C ASP A 81 -9.50 -20.46 13.94
N ALA A 82 -8.66 -19.41 13.98
CA ALA A 82 -8.69 -18.37 15.00
C ALA A 82 -9.84 -17.36 14.86
N GLY A 83 -10.66 -17.47 13.80
CA GLY A 83 -11.76 -16.56 13.47
C GLY A 83 -11.51 -15.74 12.20
N SER A 84 -12.43 -14.81 11.93
CA SER A 84 -12.43 -13.98 10.73
C SER A 84 -12.00 -12.54 11.01
N VAL A 85 -11.40 -11.89 10.02
CA VAL A 85 -11.18 -10.43 9.98
C VAL A 85 -11.67 -9.91 8.65
N THR A 86 -12.46 -8.84 8.67
CA THR A 86 -12.95 -8.15 7.47
C THR A 86 -12.42 -6.72 7.45
N VAL A 87 -11.87 -6.32 6.30
CA VAL A 87 -11.36 -4.98 6.05
C VAL A 87 -12.13 -4.35 4.88
N ARG A 88 -12.72 -3.18 5.10
CA ARG A 88 -13.21 -2.29 4.04
C ARG A 88 -12.02 -1.60 3.38
N ILE A 89 -11.87 -1.76 2.07
CA ILE A 89 -10.71 -1.28 1.31
C ILE A 89 -10.86 0.23 1.10
N THR A 90 -9.89 1.02 1.54
CA THR A 90 -9.91 2.48 1.43
C THR A 90 -8.80 3.03 0.55
N GLU A 91 -7.86 2.18 0.15
CA GLU A 91 -6.71 2.58 -0.64
C GLU A 91 -6.10 1.42 -1.44
N THR A 92 -5.84 1.69 -2.73
CA THR A 92 -5.27 0.73 -3.69
C THR A 92 -4.18 1.35 -4.54
N GLU A 93 -3.33 0.51 -5.15
CA GLU A 93 -2.40 0.91 -6.21
C GLU A 93 -2.48 -0.05 -7.38
N ALA A 94 -2.54 0.48 -8.60
CA ALA A 94 -2.49 -0.30 -9.83
C ALA A 94 -1.04 -0.57 -10.27
N TYR A 95 -0.79 -1.79 -10.71
CA TYR A 95 0.47 -2.23 -11.30
C TYR A 95 0.19 -2.97 -12.60
N LEU A 96 0.85 -2.54 -13.68
CA LEU A 96 0.68 -3.12 -15.02
C LEU A 96 1.88 -3.97 -15.43
N GLY A 97 2.09 -4.10 -16.73
CA GLY A 97 2.83 -5.19 -17.34
C GLY A 97 4.34 -4.98 -17.45
N GLN A 98 4.93 -5.96 -18.14
CA GLN A 98 6.36 -6.04 -18.42
C GLN A 98 6.81 -4.89 -19.33
N ARG A 99 8.13 -4.67 -19.41
CA ARG A 99 8.71 -3.63 -20.28
C ARG A 99 8.22 -3.66 -21.72
N ASP A 100 7.98 -4.85 -22.26
CA ASP A 100 7.69 -5.05 -23.67
C ASP A 100 6.18 -5.28 -23.92
N SER A 101 5.33 -5.01 -22.91
CA SER A 101 3.87 -5.11 -23.04
C SER A 101 3.24 -3.83 -23.60
N ALA A 102 1.95 -3.89 -23.93
CA ALA A 102 1.18 -2.73 -24.36
C ALA A 102 1.09 -1.61 -23.30
N ALA A 103 1.27 -1.95 -22.02
CA ALA A 103 1.21 -1.02 -20.89
C ALA A 103 2.36 -1.30 -19.91
N PRO A 104 3.59 -0.83 -20.23
CA PRO A 104 4.76 -1.10 -19.43
C PRO A 104 4.77 -0.30 -18.13
N ASP A 105 5.04 -0.97 -17.01
CA ASP A 105 5.08 -0.35 -15.69
C ASP A 105 6.45 -0.50 -15.02
N PRO A 106 7.33 0.52 -15.04
CA PRO A 106 8.64 0.46 -14.41
C PRO A 106 8.60 0.30 -12.88
N GLY A 107 7.44 0.51 -12.24
CA GLY A 107 7.21 0.28 -10.82
C GLY A 107 6.79 -1.15 -10.46
N ALA A 108 6.42 -1.99 -11.44
CA ALA A 108 5.86 -3.31 -11.18
C ALA A 108 6.93 -4.40 -11.01
N HIS A 109 6.61 -5.42 -10.21
CA HIS A 109 7.42 -6.64 -10.10
C HIS A 109 7.53 -7.42 -11.42
N SER A 110 6.55 -7.25 -12.30
CA SER A 110 6.50 -7.84 -13.63
C SER A 110 7.42 -7.13 -14.63
N PHE A 111 7.87 -5.89 -14.37
CA PHE A 111 8.55 -5.07 -15.38
C PHE A 111 9.73 -5.76 -16.08
N ARG A 112 10.50 -6.56 -15.31
CA ARG A 112 11.67 -7.30 -15.79
C ARG A 112 11.38 -8.71 -16.32
N GLY A 113 10.12 -9.08 -16.45
CA GLY A 113 9.72 -10.39 -16.90
C GLY A 113 9.11 -11.27 -15.81
N ARG A 114 8.66 -12.46 -16.25
CA ARG A 114 8.12 -13.50 -15.37
C ARG A 114 9.25 -14.21 -14.63
N THR A 115 9.03 -14.49 -13.36
CA THR A 115 9.90 -15.24 -12.45
C THR A 115 9.04 -16.18 -11.62
N ALA A 116 9.64 -17.18 -10.96
CA ALA A 116 8.90 -18.05 -10.03
C ALA A 116 8.17 -17.24 -8.94
N ARG A 117 8.80 -16.17 -8.45
CA ARG A 117 8.24 -15.31 -7.39
C ARG A 117 7.00 -14.55 -7.83
N ASN A 118 6.96 -14.01 -9.05
CA ASN A 118 5.86 -13.17 -9.53
C ASN A 118 4.92 -13.91 -10.49
N ALA A 119 5.08 -15.23 -10.65
CA ALA A 119 4.34 -16.04 -11.62
C ALA A 119 2.82 -15.95 -11.46
N VAL A 120 2.32 -15.72 -10.24
CA VAL A 120 0.89 -15.54 -9.93
C VAL A 120 0.31 -14.30 -10.63
N LEU A 121 1.08 -13.21 -10.80
CA LEU A 121 0.60 -12.03 -11.54
C LEU A 121 0.27 -12.33 -13.00
N PHE A 122 0.86 -13.38 -13.58
CA PHE A 122 0.64 -13.80 -14.97
C PHE A 122 -0.42 -14.91 -15.07
N GLY A 123 -1.00 -15.32 -13.95
CA GLY A 123 -2.02 -16.34 -13.88
C GLY A 123 -3.43 -15.77 -14.03
N PRO A 124 -4.45 -16.59 -13.76
CA PRO A 124 -5.84 -16.18 -13.85
C PRO A 124 -6.22 -15.08 -12.87
N ALA A 125 -7.14 -14.22 -13.30
CA ALA A 125 -7.79 -13.23 -12.46
C ALA A 125 -8.46 -13.87 -11.21
N GLY A 126 -8.65 -13.09 -10.16
CA GLY A 126 -9.31 -13.56 -8.93
C GLY A 126 -8.39 -14.32 -7.97
N HIS A 127 -7.07 -14.19 -8.11
CA HIS A 127 -6.08 -14.80 -7.21
C HIS A 127 -5.31 -13.73 -6.44
N LEU A 128 -4.86 -14.05 -5.22
CA LEU A 128 -3.95 -13.19 -4.48
C LEU A 128 -2.50 -13.40 -4.92
N TYR A 129 -1.81 -12.32 -5.27
CA TYR A 129 -0.36 -12.30 -5.31
C TYR A 129 0.18 -11.77 -3.98
N VAL A 130 0.72 -12.65 -3.13
CA VAL A 130 1.30 -12.29 -1.83
C VAL A 130 2.82 -12.40 -1.90
N TYR A 131 3.51 -11.36 -1.44
CA TYR A 131 4.96 -11.33 -1.45
C TYR A 131 5.55 -10.72 -0.19
N PHE A 132 6.79 -11.09 0.08
CA PHE A 132 7.56 -10.54 1.19
C PHE A 132 8.37 -9.31 0.77
N THR A 133 8.30 -8.26 1.56
CA THR A 133 9.01 -6.99 1.35
C THR A 133 9.78 -6.59 2.60
N TYR A 134 10.92 -5.92 2.38
CA TYR A 134 11.82 -5.38 3.42
C TYR A 134 12.20 -6.37 4.54
N GLY A 135 12.23 -7.67 4.26
CA GLY A 135 12.68 -8.69 5.21
C GLY A 135 11.74 -8.93 6.40
N MET A 136 10.57 -8.28 6.49
CA MET A 136 9.69 -8.37 7.66
C MET A 136 8.19 -8.28 7.36
N HIS A 137 7.78 -7.93 6.13
CA HIS A 137 6.39 -7.56 5.84
C HIS A 137 5.83 -8.29 4.63
N HIS A 138 4.56 -8.68 4.69
CA HIS A 138 3.83 -9.17 3.52
C HIS A 138 3.01 -8.04 2.91
N CYS A 139 2.83 -8.10 1.59
CA CYS A 139 1.87 -7.29 0.84
C CYS A 139 1.04 -8.23 -0.04
N ALA A 140 -0.18 -7.82 -0.38
CA ALA A 140 -1.10 -8.63 -1.17
C ALA A 140 -1.70 -7.81 -2.32
N ASN A 141 -1.70 -8.39 -3.52
CA ASN A 141 -2.35 -7.85 -4.69
C ASN A 141 -3.49 -8.76 -5.14
N VAL A 142 -4.54 -8.19 -5.70
CA VAL A 142 -5.56 -8.91 -6.48
C VAL A 142 -5.11 -8.98 -7.94
N VAL A 143 -4.98 -10.18 -8.49
CA VAL A 143 -4.70 -10.41 -9.92
C VAL A 143 -5.98 -10.17 -10.73
N CYS A 144 -5.84 -9.51 -11.88
CA CYS A 144 -6.93 -9.17 -12.79
C CYS A 144 -6.45 -9.33 -14.26
N GLY A 145 -7.28 -8.95 -15.21
CA GLY A 145 -6.99 -8.96 -16.64
C GLY A 145 -6.79 -10.35 -17.23
N THR A 146 -6.20 -10.35 -18.43
CA THR A 146 -5.99 -11.55 -19.25
C THR A 146 -4.82 -12.39 -18.75
N ASP A 147 -5.04 -13.71 -18.67
CA ASP A 147 -4.00 -14.70 -18.42
C ASP A 147 -2.75 -14.48 -19.30
N GLY A 148 -1.57 -14.61 -18.71
CA GLY A 148 -0.30 -14.37 -19.36
C GLY A 148 0.12 -12.90 -19.41
N VAL A 149 -0.76 -11.94 -19.12
CA VAL A 149 -0.43 -10.51 -19.00
C VAL A 149 -0.42 -10.13 -17.52
N ALA A 150 0.74 -9.70 -17.01
CA ALA A 150 0.83 -9.31 -15.61
C ALA A 150 0.10 -8.00 -15.32
N THR A 151 -0.95 -8.09 -14.51
CA THR A 151 -1.65 -6.93 -13.94
C THR A 151 -2.16 -7.26 -12.54
N GLY A 152 -2.08 -6.29 -11.64
CA GLY A 152 -2.52 -6.51 -10.27
C GLY A 152 -2.74 -5.23 -9.47
N VAL A 153 -3.68 -5.31 -8.54
CA VAL A 153 -4.05 -4.20 -7.65
C VAL A 153 -3.52 -4.49 -6.26
N LEU A 154 -2.55 -3.70 -5.79
CA LEU A 154 -2.09 -3.77 -4.40
C LEU A 154 -3.20 -3.26 -3.47
N LEU A 155 -3.56 -4.08 -2.47
CA LEU A 155 -4.42 -3.66 -1.37
C LEU A 155 -3.57 -2.91 -0.34
N ARG A 156 -3.71 -1.58 -0.30
CA ARG A 156 -2.76 -0.73 0.41
C ARG A 156 -3.24 -0.35 1.80
N ALA A 157 -4.51 -0.02 1.99
CA ALA A 157 -5.06 0.27 3.32
C ALA A 157 -6.55 0.01 3.40
N GLY A 158 -7.05 -0.03 4.62
CA GLY A 158 -8.47 -0.19 4.89
C GLY A 158 -8.85 0.01 6.35
N GLU A 159 -10.16 0.04 6.57
CA GLU A 159 -10.80 0.02 7.88
C GLU A 159 -11.11 -1.42 8.26
N VAL A 160 -10.71 -1.86 9.45
CA VAL A 160 -11.21 -3.13 9.99
C VAL A 160 -12.67 -2.90 10.36
N VAL A 161 -13.59 -3.64 9.75
CA VAL A 161 -15.04 -3.52 10.01
C VAL A 161 -15.59 -4.70 10.81
N ASP A 162 -14.85 -5.81 10.85
CA ASP A 162 -15.15 -6.98 11.68
C ASP A 162 -13.85 -7.70 12.10
N GLY A 163 -13.86 -8.36 13.26
CA GLY A 163 -12.69 -9.08 13.79
C GLY A 163 -11.62 -8.20 14.44
N HIS A 164 -11.99 -7.04 14.98
CA HIS A 164 -11.08 -6.05 15.59
C HIS A 164 -10.09 -6.65 16.60
N ASP A 165 -10.56 -7.50 17.52
CA ASP A 165 -9.68 -8.09 18.55
C ASP A 165 -8.65 -9.04 17.94
N LEU A 166 -9.04 -9.84 16.96
CA LEU A 166 -8.12 -10.72 16.24
C LEU A 166 -7.10 -9.91 15.43
N ALA A 167 -7.55 -8.87 14.74
CA ALA A 167 -6.67 -7.94 14.03
C ALA A 167 -5.65 -7.29 14.98
N ARG A 168 -6.08 -6.84 16.16
CA ARG A 168 -5.22 -6.23 17.19
C ARG A 168 -4.18 -7.23 17.70
N ARG A 169 -4.60 -8.45 18.08
CA ARG A 169 -3.69 -9.53 18.49
C ARG A 169 -2.65 -9.81 17.42
N ARG A 170 -3.07 -9.97 16.16
CA ARG A 170 -2.16 -10.18 15.03
C ARG A 170 -1.17 -9.04 14.88
N ARG A 171 -1.56 -7.79 15.14
CA ARG A 171 -0.71 -6.59 15.05
C ARG A 171 0.28 -6.47 16.22
N ASP A 172 0.02 -7.06 17.38
CA ASP A 172 0.83 -6.87 18.58
C ASP A 172 1.97 -7.89 18.75
N THR A 173 1.85 -9.08 18.16
CA THR A 173 2.82 -10.20 18.20
C THR A 173 4.23 -9.93 17.62
N SER A 174 4.60 -8.70 17.28
CA SER A 174 5.92 -8.38 16.68
C SER A 174 6.60 -7.15 17.25
N THR A 175 6.04 -6.50 18.28
CA THR A 175 6.92 -5.75 19.17
C THR A 175 7.68 -6.83 19.95
N GLY A 176 9.01 -6.90 19.85
CA GLY A 176 9.85 -7.92 20.47
C GLY A 176 9.77 -7.97 22.01
N ARG A 177 8.59 -8.25 22.55
CA ARG A 177 8.39 -8.67 23.92
C ARG A 177 8.81 -10.13 23.93
N LYS A 178 10.03 -10.40 24.41
CA LYS A 178 10.34 -11.73 24.94
C LYS A 178 9.19 -12.06 25.89
N ALA A 179 8.41 -13.08 25.56
CA ALA A 179 7.56 -13.71 26.55
C ALA A 179 8.51 -14.23 27.62
N THR A 180 8.54 -13.58 28.78
CA THR A 180 8.99 -14.24 30.01
C THR A 180 8.10 -15.46 30.15
N GLY A 181 8.67 -16.62 29.85
CA GLY A 181 7.95 -17.89 29.90
C GLY A 181 7.41 -18.14 31.32
N PRO A 182 6.32 -18.91 31.45
CA PRO A 182 5.87 -19.37 32.75
C PRO A 182 6.98 -20.27 33.33
N ASN A 183 7.48 -19.87 34.49
CA ASN A 183 8.34 -20.68 35.35
C ASN A 183 7.51 -21.84 35.93
N SER A 184 7.38 -22.94 35.19
CA SER A 184 6.88 -24.19 35.76
C SER A 184 8.01 -24.90 36.51
N ASN A 185 8.25 -24.53 37.77
CA ASN A 185 8.85 -25.46 38.73
C ASN A 185 7.71 -26.19 39.43
N SER A 186 7.42 -27.40 38.95
CA SER A 186 6.63 -28.38 39.68
C SER A 186 7.56 -29.22 40.54
N THR A 187 7.41 -29.15 41.86
CA THR A 187 7.76 -30.23 42.80
C THR A 187 7.23 -29.91 44.19
N GLY A 188 6.58 -30.89 44.83
CA GLY A 188 6.57 -31.01 46.29
C GLY A 188 5.21 -30.84 46.95
N THR A 189 4.53 -31.96 47.14
CA THR A 189 3.44 -32.22 48.06
C THR A 189 3.86 -32.10 49.54
N ASP A 190 2.84 -31.78 50.36
CA ASP A 190 2.59 -32.16 51.76
C ASP A 190 3.13 -31.34 52.97
N ALA A 191 2.17 -31.16 53.89
CA ALA A 191 2.23 -31.12 55.36
C ALA A 191 2.38 -29.78 56.11
N ASP A 192 1.27 -29.39 56.74
CA ASP A 192 1.04 -29.13 58.18
C ASP A 192 2.13 -28.44 59.03
N GLY A 193 1.74 -27.39 59.77
CA GLY A 193 2.55 -26.86 60.88
C GLY A 193 2.36 -25.38 61.22
N THR A 194 1.64 -25.14 62.31
CA THR A 194 1.52 -23.87 63.09
C THR A 194 2.86 -23.28 63.55
N GLY A 195 2.98 -21.93 63.64
CA GLY A 195 4.04 -21.28 64.43
C GLY A 195 4.47 -19.85 64.04
N THR A 196 3.86 -18.85 64.71
CA THR A 196 4.40 -17.58 65.26
C THR A 196 5.49 -16.74 64.54
N ASP A 197 5.15 -15.47 64.33
CA ASP A 197 5.90 -14.20 64.40
C ASP A 197 7.44 -14.22 64.51
N THR A 198 8.13 -13.43 63.67
CA THR A 198 9.08 -12.37 64.08
C THR A 198 9.41 -11.44 62.90
N ALA A 199 9.51 -10.15 63.21
CA ALA A 199 9.84 -9.02 62.34
C ALA A 199 11.19 -9.10 61.62
N GLY A 200 11.29 -8.43 60.48
CA GLY A 200 12.55 -8.20 59.77
C GLY A 200 12.36 -7.26 58.57
N GLN A 201 12.47 -5.96 58.83
CA GLN A 201 12.49 -4.89 57.83
C GLN A 201 13.65 -5.08 56.84
N ASN A 202 13.41 -4.91 55.54
CA ASN A 202 14.13 -3.91 54.73
C ASN A 202 13.70 -3.85 53.25
N ALA A 203 13.33 -2.63 52.88
CA ALA A 203 13.80 -1.89 51.71
C ALA A 203 13.34 -2.25 50.29
N THR A 204 12.87 -1.17 49.64
CA THR A 204 12.86 -0.91 48.19
C THR A 204 11.86 -1.70 47.34
N GLY A 205 10.58 -1.37 47.55
CA GLY A 205 9.58 -1.43 46.49
C GLY A 205 9.92 -0.43 45.38
N GLN A 206 10.80 -0.81 44.46
CA GLN A 206 10.83 -0.17 43.15
C GLN A 206 9.71 -0.79 42.32
N ASN A 207 8.55 -0.13 42.37
CA ASN A 207 7.50 -0.25 41.36
C ASN A 207 8.15 -0.02 39.98
N THR A 208 8.49 -1.10 39.27
CA THR A 208 8.72 -1.04 37.84
C THR A 208 7.36 -0.88 37.19
N ALA A 209 6.88 0.37 37.18
CA ALA A 209 5.75 0.78 36.37
C ALA A 209 6.10 0.46 34.91
N GLY A 210 5.64 -0.71 34.46
CA GLY A 210 5.67 -1.09 33.06
C GLY A 210 4.99 0.04 32.30
N ARG A 211 5.73 0.72 31.42
CA ARG A 211 5.19 1.79 30.57
C ARG A 211 3.99 1.23 29.82
N ASN A 212 2.79 1.59 30.28
CA ASN A 212 1.53 1.19 29.68
C ASN A 212 1.43 1.94 28.35
N THR A 213 1.98 1.34 27.29
CA THR A 213 1.89 1.93 25.95
C THR A 213 0.42 1.89 25.56
N PRO A 214 -0.21 3.02 25.22
CA PRO A 214 -1.62 3.03 24.88
C PRO A 214 -1.90 2.05 23.75
N ALA A 215 -3.02 1.34 23.85
CA ALA A 215 -3.49 0.45 22.80
C ALA A 215 -3.57 1.22 21.48
N ARG A 216 -3.16 0.60 20.38
CA ARG A 216 -3.19 1.22 19.05
C ARG A 216 -4.63 1.55 18.68
N PRO A 217 -4.92 2.74 18.10
CA PRO A 217 -6.26 3.07 17.67
C PRO A 217 -6.67 2.21 16.48
N ASP A 218 -7.96 1.93 16.34
CA ASP A 218 -8.47 0.95 15.38
C ASP A 218 -8.21 1.37 13.92
N ARG A 219 -8.26 2.69 13.66
CA ARG A 219 -7.89 3.27 12.37
C ARG A 219 -6.48 2.91 11.90
N ASP A 220 -5.57 2.54 12.79
CA ASP A 220 -4.17 2.22 12.46
C ASP A 220 -3.92 0.71 12.24
N LEU A 221 -4.91 -0.15 12.48
CA LEU A 221 -4.78 -1.61 12.38
C LEU A 221 -4.42 -2.06 10.96
N ALA A 222 -5.04 -1.48 9.94
CA ALA A 222 -4.84 -1.81 8.53
C ALA A 222 -4.38 -0.60 7.68
N ARG A 223 -3.84 0.44 8.32
CA ARG A 223 -3.36 1.68 7.68
C ARG A 223 -1.98 1.53 7.02
N GLY A 224 -1.93 0.84 5.89
CA GLY A 224 -0.74 0.60 5.07
C GLY A 224 -0.57 -0.89 4.73
N PRO A 225 0.15 -1.24 3.64
CA PRO A 225 -0.01 -2.55 2.99
C PRO A 225 0.47 -3.69 3.90
N ALA A 226 1.59 -3.48 4.59
CA ALA A 226 2.10 -4.41 5.59
C ALA A 226 1.20 -4.55 6.83
N ARG A 227 0.47 -3.48 7.18
CA ARG A 227 -0.45 -3.49 8.32
C ARG A 227 -1.74 -4.23 7.96
N LEU A 228 -2.29 -3.94 6.78
CA LEU A 228 -3.43 -4.62 6.19
C LEU A 228 -3.18 -6.13 6.09
N ALA A 229 -2.07 -6.54 5.45
CA ALA A 229 -1.73 -7.96 5.32
C ALA A 229 -1.65 -8.64 6.70
N ARG A 230 -1.08 -7.96 7.69
CA ARG A 230 -0.97 -8.50 9.05
C ARG A 230 -2.31 -8.56 9.78
N ALA A 231 -3.17 -7.55 9.67
CA ALA A 231 -4.50 -7.57 10.27
C ALA A 231 -5.32 -8.76 9.73
N LEU A 232 -5.23 -9.00 8.42
CA LEU A 232 -5.87 -10.13 7.74
C LEU A 232 -5.18 -11.48 8.01
N GLY A 233 -3.98 -11.50 8.61
CA GLY A 233 -3.25 -12.76 8.81
C GLY A 233 -2.74 -13.37 7.51
N LEU A 234 -2.39 -12.51 6.54
CA LEU A 234 -1.85 -12.91 5.25
C LEU A 234 -0.34 -13.17 5.33
N HIS A 235 0.07 -14.30 4.76
CA HIS A 235 1.43 -14.82 4.74
C HIS A 235 1.79 -15.34 3.33
N LEU A 236 3.07 -15.63 3.10
CA LEU A 236 3.52 -16.15 1.79
C LEU A 236 2.81 -17.45 1.37
N ARG A 237 2.35 -18.28 2.33
CA ARG A 237 1.54 -19.48 2.06
C ARG A 237 0.19 -19.17 1.38
N ASP A 238 -0.18 -17.90 1.27
CA ASP A 238 -1.43 -17.44 0.67
C ASP A 238 -1.23 -16.94 -0.75
N ASN A 239 0.01 -16.91 -1.21
CA ASN A 239 0.29 -16.57 -2.59
C ASN A 239 -0.41 -17.60 -3.50
N GLY A 240 -1.22 -17.10 -4.41
CA GLY A 240 -2.04 -17.87 -5.34
C GLY A 240 -3.36 -18.42 -4.78
N VAL A 241 -3.81 -18.03 -3.58
CA VAL A 241 -5.18 -18.42 -3.14
C VAL A 241 -6.23 -17.71 -4.00
N PRO A 242 -7.35 -18.38 -4.35
CA PRO A 242 -8.50 -17.72 -4.94
C PRO A 242 -9.19 -16.80 -3.91
N ILE A 243 -9.75 -15.68 -4.39
CA ILE A 243 -10.51 -14.72 -3.55
C ILE A 243 -12.02 -14.80 -3.76
N ILE A 244 -12.46 -15.74 -4.59
CA ILE A 244 -13.86 -15.96 -4.95
C ILE A 244 -14.21 -17.39 -4.56
N PRO A 245 -15.31 -17.61 -3.80
CA PRO A 245 -15.73 -18.96 -3.43
C PRO A 245 -16.01 -19.83 -4.64
N GLY A 246 -15.62 -21.10 -4.58
CA GLY A 246 -15.86 -22.07 -5.66
C GLY A 246 -14.86 -21.98 -6.82
N VAL A 247 -14.00 -20.96 -6.88
CA VAL A 247 -12.83 -20.98 -7.77
C VAL A 247 -11.83 -21.98 -7.20
N ALA A 248 -11.39 -22.92 -8.05
CA ALA A 248 -10.42 -23.93 -7.65
C ALA A 248 -9.09 -23.29 -7.26
N ASP A 249 -8.47 -23.78 -6.17
CA ASP A 249 -7.11 -23.42 -5.82
C ASP A 249 -6.15 -24.29 -6.67
N PRO A 250 -5.40 -23.71 -7.63
CA PRO A 250 -4.56 -24.48 -8.54
C PRO A 250 -3.26 -24.95 -7.88
N ARG A 251 -3.02 -24.61 -6.61
CA ARG A 251 -1.78 -24.94 -5.92
C ARG A 251 -1.83 -26.39 -5.44
N PRO A 252 -0.68 -27.09 -5.43
CA PRO A 252 -0.60 -28.37 -4.73
C PRO A 252 -0.95 -28.17 -3.26
N LEU A 253 -1.67 -29.15 -2.69
CA LEU A 253 -1.95 -29.15 -1.26
C LEU A 253 -0.62 -29.02 -0.50
N PRO A 254 -0.53 -28.13 0.50
CA PRO A 254 0.68 -28.00 1.30
C PRO A 254 1.01 -29.32 2.00
N ASP A 255 2.31 -29.56 2.26
CA ASP A 255 2.78 -30.73 3.01
C ASP A 255 2.23 -30.75 4.46
N GLU A 256 1.95 -29.57 5.01
CA GLU A 256 1.17 -29.43 6.25
C GLU A 256 -0.32 -29.52 5.96
N ALA A 257 -1.07 -30.25 6.80
CA ALA A 257 -2.52 -30.33 6.67
C ALA A 257 -3.12 -28.92 6.55
N PRO A 258 -3.86 -28.60 5.46
CA PRO A 258 -4.41 -27.27 5.28
C PRO A 258 -5.33 -26.95 6.45
N ASP A 259 -5.28 -25.70 6.94
CA ASP A 259 -6.31 -25.18 7.84
C ASP A 259 -7.66 -25.33 7.09
N PRO A 260 -8.55 -26.23 7.55
CA PRO A 260 -9.70 -26.67 6.77
C PRO A 260 -10.74 -25.56 6.57
N VAL A 261 -10.67 -24.49 7.37
CA VAL A 261 -11.57 -23.33 7.26
C VAL A 261 -10.92 -22.12 6.60
N ARG A 262 -9.64 -22.24 6.20
CA ARG A 262 -8.88 -21.11 5.68
C ARG A 262 -9.41 -20.63 4.35
N SER A 263 -9.84 -19.38 4.28
CA SER A 263 -10.33 -18.76 3.05
C SER A 263 -10.07 -17.27 3.00
N VAL A 264 -9.97 -16.75 1.78
CA VAL A 264 -9.95 -15.31 1.49
C VAL A 264 -11.11 -15.00 0.57
N ARG A 265 -11.85 -13.94 0.86
CA ARG A 265 -12.97 -13.48 0.05
C ARG A 265 -12.82 -11.99 -0.22
N VAL A 266 -12.99 -11.58 -1.48
CA VAL A 266 -13.15 -10.17 -1.85
C VAL A 266 -14.57 -9.93 -2.35
N GLN A 267 -15.14 -8.77 -2.00
CA GLN A 267 -16.44 -8.33 -2.47
C GLN A 267 -16.34 -6.89 -2.97
N LEU A 268 -16.98 -6.61 -4.10
CA LEU A 268 -17.19 -5.24 -4.58
C LEU A 268 -18.13 -4.49 -3.62
N PRO A 269 -18.05 -3.15 -3.55
CA PRO A 269 -18.98 -2.37 -2.75
C PRO A 269 -20.43 -2.57 -3.24
N ALA A 270 -21.38 -2.72 -2.30
CA ALA A 270 -22.77 -3.10 -2.60
C ALA A 270 -23.56 -2.02 -3.35
N ALA A 271 -23.26 -0.75 -3.10
CA ALA A 271 -23.49 0.33 -4.03
C ALA A 271 -22.13 0.64 -4.67
N ALA A 272 -22.07 1.01 -5.95
CA ALA A 272 -20.86 1.68 -6.42
C ALA A 272 -20.55 2.81 -5.42
N ALA A 273 -19.28 3.08 -5.14
CA ALA A 273 -18.87 4.10 -4.17
C ALA A 273 -19.24 5.53 -4.66
N GLU A 274 -20.46 5.73 -5.17
CA GLU A 274 -20.94 6.84 -5.98
C GLU A 274 -20.96 8.15 -5.21
N ASP A 275 -20.97 8.10 -3.87
CA ASP A 275 -20.91 9.30 -3.02
C ASP A 275 -19.52 9.56 -2.42
N ALA A 276 -18.59 8.59 -2.46
CA ALA A 276 -17.26 8.77 -1.89
C ALA A 276 -16.30 9.26 -2.98
N ALA A 277 -15.93 10.54 -2.93
CA ALA A 277 -14.96 11.11 -3.85
C ALA A 277 -13.66 10.29 -3.86
N ILE A 278 -13.26 9.78 -5.02
CA ILE A 278 -11.98 9.06 -5.18
C ILE A 278 -10.90 10.08 -5.55
N SER A 279 -9.84 10.11 -4.75
CA SER A 279 -8.63 10.87 -5.05
C SER A 279 -7.58 9.96 -5.69
N THR A 280 -6.70 10.54 -6.50
CA THR A 280 -5.60 9.82 -7.19
C THR A 280 -4.28 10.58 -7.08
N GLY A 281 -3.16 9.85 -7.22
CA GLY A 281 -1.83 10.44 -7.17
C GLY A 281 -0.70 9.41 -7.31
N PRO A 282 0.56 9.84 -7.10
CA PRO A 282 1.71 8.96 -7.22
C PRO A 282 1.66 7.80 -6.21
N ARG A 283 2.19 6.65 -6.61
CA ARG A 283 2.33 5.46 -5.75
C ARG A 283 3.33 5.68 -4.61
N VAL A 284 3.14 4.97 -3.50
CA VAL A 284 3.95 5.11 -2.28
C VAL A 284 5.16 4.19 -2.32
N GLY A 285 6.34 4.74 -2.02
CA GLY A 285 7.56 3.93 -1.92
C GLY A 285 8.06 3.32 -3.24
N VAL A 286 7.48 3.69 -4.39
CA VAL A 286 7.91 3.23 -5.71
C VAL A 286 9.05 4.14 -6.20
N SER A 287 10.18 3.54 -6.58
CA SER A 287 11.35 4.28 -7.08
C SER A 287 11.29 4.49 -8.59
N GLY A 288 11.97 5.53 -9.08
CA GLY A 288 12.08 5.79 -10.52
C GLY A 288 10.77 6.31 -11.15
N PRO A 289 10.63 6.21 -12.48
CA PRO A 289 9.50 6.81 -13.20
C PRO A 289 8.14 6.34 -12.69
N GLY A 290 8.00 5.05 -12.36
CA GLY A 290 6.72 4.47 -11.90
C GLY A 290 6.19 5.06 -10.58
N GLY A 291 7.03 5.71 -9.78
CA GLY A 291 6.60 6.40 -8.56
C GLY A 291 6.35 7.90 -8.72
N SER A 292 6.46 8.42 -9.94
CA SER A 292 6.31 9.85 -10.23
C SER A 292 4.84 10.25 -10.48
N ALA A 293 4.62 11.55 -10.68
CA ALA A 293 3.31 12.08 -11.06
C ALA A 293 2.82 11.64 -12.44
N ASP A 294 3.72 11.14 -13.30
CA ASP A 294 3.36 10.57 -14.60
C ASP A 294 2.57 9.25 -14.46
N TYR A 295 2.62 8.64 -13.28
CA TYR A 295 1.92 7.40 -12.94
C TYR A 295 1.01 7.63 -11.70
N PRO A 296 -0.10 8.37 -11.85
CA PRO A 296 -1.01 8.69 -10.75
C PRO A 296 -1.93 7.51 -10.38
N TRP A 297 -1.33 6.31 -10.28
CA TRP A 297 -1.98 5.00 -10.22
C TRP A 297 -2.20 4.51 -8.79
N ARG A 298 -2.21 5.42 -7.82
CA ARG A 298 -2.70 5.19 -6.46
C ARG A 298 -4.07 5.83 -6.34
N TYR A 299 -5.03 5.10 -5.76
CA TYR A 299 -6.41 5.54 -5.60
C TYR A 299 -6.82 5.40 -4.13
N TRP A 300 -7.58 6.35 -3.61
CA TRP A 300 -8.09 6.30 -2.24
C TRP A 300 -9.41 7.04 -2.08
N LEU A 301 -10.16 6.66 -1.05
CA LEU A 301 -11.35 7.41 -0.62
C LEU A 301 -10.90 8.73 0.02
N THR A 302 -11.38 9.86 -0.52
CA THR A 302 -11.01 11.20 -0.06
C THR A 302 -11.42 11.38 1.41
N ASP A 303 -10.53 11.98 2.20
CA ASP A 303 -10.68 12.26 3.63
C ASP A 303 -10.87 11.04 4.56
N ASP A 304 -10.81 9.80 4.04
CA ASP A 304 -10.95 8.62 4.88
C ASP A 304 -9.73 8.47 5.83
N PRO A 305 -9.94 8.39 7.15
CA PRO A 305 -8.86 8.43 8.14
C PRO A 305 -7.96 7.19 8.14
N THR A 306 -8.38 6.12 7.45
CA THR A 306 -7.64 4.86 7.33
C THR A 306 -6.71 4.84 6.11
N VAL A 307 -6.80 5.83 5.22
CA VAL A 307 -5.85 6.02 4.11
C VAL A 307 -4.46 6.25 4.67
N SER A 308 -3.50 5.46 4.21
CA SER A 308 -2.17 5.48 4.81
C SER A 308 -1.33 6.66 4.34
N PRO A 309 -0.36 7.15 5.15
CA PRO A 309 0.40 8.35 4.81
C PRO A 309 1.16 8.19 3.50
N TYR A 310 1.21 9.25 2.70
CA TYR A 310 2.09 9.29 1.53
C TYR A 310 3.56 9.35 1.98
N ARG A 311 4.40 8.53 1.34
CA ARG A 311 5.84 8.49 1.53
C ARG A 311 6.53 8.24 0.18
N PRO A 312 7.30 9.20 -0.36
CA PRO A 312 8.04 8.97 -1.59
C PRO A 312 9.13 7.91 -1.37
N ALA A 313 9.59 7.28 -2.46
CA ALA A 313 10.73 6.37 -2.37
C ALA A 313 11.99 7.11 -1.91
N VAL A 314 12.76 6.45 -1.03
CA VAL A 314 14.06 6.97 -0.61
C VAL A 314 15.09 6.58 -1.66
N ALA A 315 15.69 7.58 -2.34
CA ALA A 315 16.77 7.33 -3.27
C ALA A 315 17.95 6.66 -2.55
N ARG A 316 18.32 5.45 -2.98
CA ARG A 316 19.48 4.75 -2.41
C ARG A 316 20.74 5.51 -2.83
N ARG A 317 21.40 6.21 -1.88
CA ARG A 317 22.73 6.79 -2.14
C ARG A 317 23.66 5.66 -2.60
N ARG A 318 24.16 5.74 -3.83
CA ARG A 318 25.24 4.86 -4.28
C ARG A 318 26.43 5.11 -3.35
N ARG A 319 26.93 4.07 -2.67
CA ARG A 319 28.29 4.13 -2.10
C ARG A 319 29.22 4.33 -3.28
N ALA A 320 29.99 5.42 -3.26
CA ALA A 320 31.11 5.57 -4.18
C ALA A 320 32.01 4.35 -3.97
N THR A 321 32.25 3.59 -5.04
CA THR A 321 33.36 2.65 -5.09
C THR A 321 34.63 3.47 -4.95
N ALA A 322 35.35 3.23 -3.85
CA ALA A 322 36.71 3.72 -3.66
C ALA A 322 37.68 2.90 -4.53
#